data_AF-A0A926MHM6-F1
#
_entry.id   AF-A0A926MHM6-F1
#
_cell.length_a   1.000
_cell.length_b   1.000
_cell.length_c   1.000
_cell.angle_alpha   90.00
_cell.angle_beta   90.00
_cell.angle_gamma   90.00
#
_symmetry.space_group_name_H-M   'P 1'
#
loop_
_entity.id
_entity.type
_entity.pdbx_description
1 polymer ?
#
loop_
_entity_poly.entity_id
_entity_poly.type
_entity_poly.pdbx_seq_one_letter_code
_entity_poly.pdbx_strand_id
1 'polypeptide(L)'
;MNTFKSNEENTISNFVSINEVINYEPPKYIPNWDGSFNKIKSGKSSYFRPNKEFSIFNINIINSNSLRLDAKSEGIYIILSEKFNFFYVGKTLSNIKQRLHSHIQKLTSTNNNRYTTPLKWQKLAFIRYNALKEESVKLDDLKIKFYHSSEYSMCSIDELENNIYLKYKALLPKYISLNDPKALES
;
A
#
# COMPACT_ATOMS: atom_id res chain seq x y z
N MET A 1 34.18 -1.05 -8.72
CA MET A 1 33.35 -1.65 -7.66
C MET A 1 32.94 -0.55 -6.70
N ASN A 2 31.74 0.02 -6.87
CA ASN A 2 31.20 0.91 -5.85
C ASN A 2 30.53 0.03 -4.80
N THR A 3 31.15 0.03 -3.63
CA THR A 3 30.66 -0.56 -2.40
C THR A 3 29.26 -0.04 -2.10
N PHE A 4 28.29 -0.96 -1.96
CA PHE A 4 27.03 -0.68 -1.30
C PHE A 4 27.32 0.08 0.00
N LYS A 5 26.84 1.32 0.14
CA LYS A 5 26.93 2.05 1.41
C LYS A 5 26.32 1.18 2.51
N SER A 6 27.16 0.80 3.47
CA SER A 6 26.79 -0.10 4.55
C SER A 6 26.15 0.65 5.72
N ASN A 7 24.99 0.15 6.15
CA ASN A 7 24.65 -0.16 7.55
C ASN A 7 24.00 0.88 8.50
N GLU A 8 23.45 2.01 8.03
CA GLU A 8 22.47 2.79 8.84
C GLU A 8 21.05 2.80 8.26
N GLU A 9 20.85 2.28 7.04
CA GLU A 9 19.69 2.65 6.22
C GLU A 9 18.42 1.78 6.36
N ASN A 10 18.34 0.75 7.21
CA ASN A 10 17.25 -0.22 7.07
C ASN A 10 16.69 -0.82 8.37
N THR A 11 16.21 0.06 9.24
CA THR A 11 15.33 -0.27 10.37
C THR A 11 13.91 0.23 10.08
N ILE A 12 12.90 -0.26 10.83
CA ILE A 12 11.51 0.24 10.75
C ILE A 12 11.45 1.77 10.94
N SER A 13 12.41 2.34 11.68
CA SER A 13 12.54 3.80 11.87
C SER A 13 12.71 4.59 10.58
N ASN A 14 13.09 3.96 9.47
CA ASN A 14 13.32 4.63 8.19
C ASN A 14 12.06 4.65 7.31
N PHE A 15 10.93 4.18 7.84
CA PHE A 15 9.63 4.44 7.27
C PHE A 15 9.06 5.72 7.86
N VAL A 16 8.46 6.53 7.00
CA VAL A 16 7.78 7.77 7.40
C VAL A 16 6.28 7.55 7.44
N SER A 17 5.56 8.35 8.22
CA SER A 17 4.10 8.30 8.19
C SER A 17 3.60 8.60 6.78
N ILE A 18 2.60 7.86 6.28
CA ILE A 18 2.07 8.14 4.94
C ILE A 18 1.45 9.54 4.86
N ASN A 19 0.91 10.05 5.98
CA ASN A 19 0.36 11.41 6.07
C ASN A 19 1.43 12.52 5.96
N GLU A 20 2.72 12.19 6.14
CA GLU A 20 3.83 13.13 5.90
C GLU A 20 4.22 13.20 4.41
N VAL A 21 3.70 12.27 3.61
CA VAL A 21 4.02 12.12 2.18
C VAL A 21 2.86 12.56 1.30
N ILE A 22 1.63 12.36 1.76
CA ILE A 22 0.42 12.72 1.01
C ILE A 22 -0.53 13.56 1.86
N ASN A 23 -1.15 14.56 1.23
CA ASN A 23 -2.40 15.13 1.69
C ASN A 23 -3.52 14.16 1.32
N TYR A 24 -4.29 13.75 2.32
CA TYR A 24 -5.36 12.76 2.17
C TYR A 24 -6.69 13.31 2.67
N GLU A 25 -7.70 13.26 1.80
CA GLU A 25 -9.09 13.53 2.15
C GLU A 25 -9.83 12.19 2.25
N PRO A 26 -10.16 11.72 3.46
CA PRO A 26 -10.76 10.40 3.63
C PRO A 26 -12.18 10.32 3.06
N PRO A 27 -12.62 9.13 2.64
CA PRO A 27 -14.01 8.89 2.27
C PRO A 27 -14.92 8.93 3.49
N LYS A 28 -16.23 8.97 3.24
CA LYS A 28 -17.24 8.78 4.29
C LYS A 28 -17.08 7.40 4.94
N TYR A 29 -17.04 7.37 6.27
CA TYR A 29 -17.14 6.12 7.02
C TYR A 29 -18.56 5.54 6.92
N ILE A 30 -18.66 4.23 6.71
CA ILE A 30 -19.94 3.50 6.62
C ILE A 30 -20.02 2.56 7.83
N PRO A 31 -20.92 2.81 8.80
CA PRO A 31 -21.09 1.94 9.96
C PRO A 31 -21.70 0.60 9.55
N ASN A 32 -21.53 -0.41 10.40
CA ASN A 32 -22.13 -1.74 10.26
C ASN A 32 -21.84 -2.47 8.93
N TRP A 33 -20.78 -2.10 8.21
CA TRP A 33 -20.31 -2.90 7.08
C TRP A 33 -19.85 -4.29 7.55
N ASP A 34 -20.34 -5.33 6.88
CA ASP A 34 -20.14 -6.74 7.22
C ASP A 34 -18.88 -7.36 6.60
N GLY A 35 -18.09 -6.56 5.87
CA GLY A 35 -16.89 -7.04 5.17
C GLY A 35 -17.17 -7.66 3.80
N SER A 36 -18.42 -7.64 3.31
CA SER A 36 -18.79 -8.28 2.05
C SER A 36 -18.33 -7.49 0.82
N PHE A 37 -18.08 -8.24 -0.28
CA PHE A 37 -17.69 -7.72 -1.59
C PHE A 37 -18.58 -8.30 -2.68
N ASN A 38 -19.05 -7.44 -3.58
CA ASN A 38 -19.80 -7.83 -4.77
C ASN A 38 -18.84 -8.20 -5.91
N LYS A 39 -19.11 -9.34 -6.56
CA LYS A 39 -18.44 -9.73 -7.81
C LYS A 39 -19.15 -9.08 -9.00
N ILE A 40 -18.49 -8.11 -9.61
CA ILE A 40 -18.98 -7.39 -10.79
C ILE A 40 -18.34 -7.99 -12.04
N LYS A 41 -19.15 -8.52 -12.95
CA LYS A 41 -18.68 -8.99 -14.26
C LYS A 41 -18.57 -7.81 -15.23
N SER A 42 -17.44 -7.69 -15.92
CA SER A 42 -17.26 -6.74 -17.01
C SER A 42 -16.41 -7.39 -18.10
N GLY A 43 -17.05 -7.71 -19.23
CA GLY A 43 -16.46 -8.53 -20.28
C GLY A 43 -16.02 -9.91 -19.77
N LYS A 44 -14.77 -10.28 -20.08
CA LYS A 44 -14.14 -11.53 -19.61
C LYS A 44 -13.57 -11.44 -18.20
N SER A 45 -13.67 -10.28 -17.55
CA SER A 45 -13.03 -10.00 -16.26
C SER A 45 -14.06 -9.92 -15.14
N SER A 46 -13.63 -10.24 -13.92
CA SER A 46 -14.41 -10.07 -12.69
C SER A 46 -13.69 -9.12 -11.75
N TYR A 47 -14.43 -8.16 -11.21
CA TYR A 47 -13.96 -7.19 -10.24
C TYR A 47 -14.65 -7.44 -8.91
N PHE A 48 -13.91 -7.39 -7.80
CA PHE A 48 -14.49 -7.46 -6.47
C PHE A 48 -14.51 -6.06 -5.87
N ARG A 49 -15.69 -5.56 -5.54
CA ARG A 49 -15.91 -4.22 -4.95
C ARG A 49 -16.62 -4.34 -3.61
N PRO A 50 -16.24 -3.53 -2.61
CA PRO A 50 -16.88 -3.61 -1.30
C PRO A 50 -18.36 -3.27 -1.42
N ASN A 51 -19.19 -4.00 -0.68
CA ASN A 51 -20.63 -3.73 -0.59
C ASN A 51 -20.88 -2.53 0.35
N LYS A 52 -20.47 -1.35 -0.11
CA LYS A 52 -20.66 -0.07 0.55
C LYS A 52 -21.27 0.91 -0.44
N GLU A 53 -21.94 1.94 0.08
CA GLU A 53 -22.33 3.11 -0.71
C GLU A 53 -21.12 3.71 -1.43
N PHE A 54 -21.39 4.33 -2.58
CA PHE A 54 -20.35 5.01 -3.34
C PHE A 54 -19.75 6.15 -2.52
N SER A 55 -18.41 6.24 -2.53
CA SER A 55 -17.69 7.33 -1.87
C SER A 55 -16.40 7.65 -2.61
N ILE A 56 -15.93 8.89 -2.45
CA ILE A 56 -14.73 9.42 -3.08
C ILE A 56 -13.73 9.75 -1.97
N PHE A 57 -12.46 9.57 -2.29
CA PHE A 57 -11.35 10.12 -1.51
C PHE A 57 -10.35 10.73 -2.47
N ASN A 58 -9.57 11.68 -2.00
CA ASN A 58 -8.52 12.31 -2.78
C ASN A 58 -7.17 12.14 -2.10
N ILE A 59 -6.13 12.01 -2.93
CA ILE A 59 -4.75 12.09 -2.47
C ILE A 59 -3.98 13.07 -3.34
N ASN A 60 -3.10 13.85 -2.72
CA ASN A 60 -2.11 14.66 -3.40
C ASN A 60 -0.76 14.44 -2.72
N ILE A 61 0.29 14.23 -3.52
CA ILE A 61 1.64 14.08 -2.95
C ILE A 61 2.09 15.46 -2.48
N ILE A 62 2.58 15.52 -1.24
CA ILE A 62 3.10 16.75 -0.64
C ILE A 62 4.40 17.11 -1.35
N ASN A 63 4.51 18.35 -1.83
CA ASN A 63 5.75 18.84 -2.43
C ASN A 63 6.86 18.82 -1.38
N SER A 64 8.07 18.38 -1.78
CA SER A 64 9.23 18.30 -0.89
C SER A 64 9.01 17.42 0.36
N ASN A 65 8.20 16.36 0.25
CA ASN A 65 8.10 15.34 1.29
C ASN A 65 9.48 14.68 1.54
N SER A 66 9.62 14.07 2.72
CA SER A 66 10.85 13.42 3.18
C SER A 66 11.35 12.29 2.27
N LEU A 67 10.47 11.68 1.45
CA LEU A 67 10.84 10.65 0.48
C LEU A 67 11.21 11.21 -0.90
N ARG A 68 11.20 12.54 -1.09
CA ARG A 68 11.42 13.21 -2.37
C ARG A 68 10.51 12.67 -3.49
N LEU A 69 9.28 12.28 -3.12
CA LEU A 69 8.29 11.78 -4.06
C LEU A 69 7.61 12.91 -4.82
N ASP A 70 7.36 12.68 -6.10
CA ASP A 70 6.45 13.43 -6.94
C ASP A 70 5.45 12.47 -7.61
N ALA A 71 4.48 13.01 -8.37
CA ALA A 71 3.43 12.18 -8.99
C ALA A 71 3.95 11.16 -10.01
N LYS A 72 5.11 11.42 -10.61
CA LYS A 72 5.74 10.63 -11.67
C LYS A 72 6.87 9.74 -11.18
N SER A 73 7.21 9.77 -9.89
CA SER A 73 8.33 8.99 -9.35
C SER A 73 8.24 7.51 -9.72
N GLU A 74 9.40 6.98 -10.09
CA GLU A 74 9.63 5.60 -10.51
C GLU A 74 10.51 4.89 -9.49
N GLY A 75 10.22 3.62 -9.22
CA GLY A 75 10.94 2.87 -8.21
C GLY A 75 10.07 1.92 -7.41
N ILE A 76 10.55 1.56 -6.22
CA ILE A 76 9.94 0.58 -5.33
C ILE A 76 9.40 1.28 -4.09
N TYR A 77 8.13 1.08 -3.79
CA TYR A 77 7.50 1.53 -2.56
C TYR A 77 7.23 0.36 -1.63
N ILE A 78 7.24 0.64 -0.33
CA ILE A 78 6.84 -0.30 0.71
C ILE A 78 5.77 0.37 1.57
N ILE A 79 4.63 -0.29 1.73
CA ILE A 79 3.60 0.11 2.70
C ILE A 79 3.72 -0.84 3.90
N LEU A 80 3.77 -0.29 5.11
CA LEU A 80 3.96 -1.02 6.36
C LEU A 80 2.89 -0.61 7.36
N SER A 81 2.37 -1.57 8.13
CA SER A 81 1.64 -1.27 9.36
C SER A 81 2.17 -2.13 10.50
N GLU A 82 2.71 -1.48 11.52
CA GLU A 82 3.14 -2.14 12.76
C GLU A 82 1.92 -2.61 13.56
N LYS A 83 0.83 -1.83 13.56
CA LYS A 83 -0.42 -2.17 14.28
C LYS A 83 -1.05 -3.47 13.79
N PHE A 84 -1.00 -3.73 12.50
CA PHE A 84 -1.57 -4.92 11.87
C PHE A 84 -0.51 -5.94 11.44
N ASN A 85 0.75 -5.73 11.80
CA ASN A 85 1.89 -6.57 11.44
C ASN A 85 1.89 -6.99 9.96
N PHE A 86 1.73 -6.05 9.02
CA PHE A 86 1.83 -6.37 7.59
C PHE A 86 2.78 -5.43 6.85
N PHE A 87 3.33 -5.93 5.74
CA PHE A 87 3.98 -5.07 4.75
C PHE A 87 3.62 -5.50 3.33
N TYR A 88 3.76 -4.56 2.40
CA TYR A 88 3.62 -4.78 0.97
C TYR A 88 4.71 -4.03 0.22
N VAL A 89 5.42 -4.73 -0.67
CA VAL A 89 6.38 -4.16 -1.62
C VAL A 89 5.71 -4.06 -2.98
N GLY A 90 5.82 -2.93 -3.66
CA GLY A 90 5.39 -2.82 -5.03
C GLY A 90 6.25 -1.87 -5.84
N LYS A 91 6.20 -2.01 -7.15
CA LYS A 91 6.87 -1.11 -8.09
C LYS A 91 5.93 -0.13 -8.81
N THR A 92 6.51 0.98 -9.24
CA THR A 92 5.90 1.97 -10.12
C THR A 92 6.89 2.37 -11.21
N LEU A 93 6.40 2.51 -12.44
CA LEU A 93 7.19 2.90 -13.61
C LEU A 93 6.93 4.32 -14.09
N SER A 94 5.92 5.02 -13.55
CA SER A 94 5.58 6.38 -14.02
C SER A 94 4.48 7.08 -13.21
N ASN A 95 3.80 6.41 -12.27
CA ASN A 95 2.65 7.00 -11.58
C ASN A 95 2.46 6.41 -10.17
N ILE A 96 3.28 6.85 -9.23
CA ILE A 96 3.16 6.45 -7.83
C ILE A 96 1.83 6.91 -7.22
N LYS A 97 1.29 8.07 -7.63
CA LYS A 97 -0.01 8.56 -7.17
C LYS A 97 -1.12 7.55 -7.46
N GLN A 98 -1.19 7.02 -8.67
CA GLN A 98 -2.18 6.00 -9.05
C GLN A 98 -1.99 4.70 -8.24
N ARG A 99 -0.74 4.29 -7.98
CA ARG A 99 -0.45 3.10 -7.18
C ARG A 99 -0.90 3.27 -5.72
N LEU A 100 -0.57 4.39 -5.09
CA LEU A 100 -1.01 4.70 -3.72
C LEU A 100 -2.53 4.80 -3.65
N HIS A 101 -3.17 5.46 -4.61
CA HIS A 101 -4.64 5.52 -4.68
C HIS A 101 -5.24 4.11 -4.79
N SER A 102 -4.65 3.20 -5.55
CA SER A 102 -5.14 1.82 -5.64
C SER A 102 -5.05 1.07 -4.31
N HIS A 103 -3.95 1.23 -3.58
CA HIS A 103 -3.76 0.54 -2.30
C HIS A 103 -4.57 1.14 -1.18
N ILE A 104 -4.67 2.47 -1.11
CA ILE A 104 -5.53 3.15 -0.13
C ILE A 104 -6.98 2.69 -0.31
N GLN A 105 -7.50 2.65 -1.55
CA GLN A 105 -8.85 2.13 -1.80
C GLN A 105 -9.06 0.72 -1.24
N LYS A 106 -8.07 -0.16 -1.43
CA LYS A 106 -8.13 -1.53 -0.91
C LYS A 106 -8.15 -1.53 0.62
N LEU A 107 -7.22 -0.79 1.24
CA LEU A 107 -7.05 -0.72 2.69
C LEU A 107 -8.26 -0.14 3.42
N THR A 108 -8.90 0.89 2.85
CA THR A 108 -10.11 1.53 3.40
C THR A 108 -11.40 0.86 2.92
N SER A 109 -11.30 -0.07 1.96
CA SER A 109 -12.44 -0.66 1.27
C SER A 109 -13.42 0.39 0.77
N THR A 110 -12.93 1.44 0.11
CA THR A 110 -13.79 2.47 -0.49
C THR A 110 -14.41 1.95 -1.78
N ASN A 111 -15.73 2.06 -1.90
CA ASN A 111 -16.41 1.83 -3.15
C ASN A 111 -16.40 3.11 -4.02
N ASN A 112 -15.42 3.22 -4.91
CA ASN A 112 -15.32 4.34 -5.88
C ASN A 112 -15.42 3.86 -7.34
N ASN A 113 -15.81 2.61 -7.57
CA ASN A 113 -15.91 1.96 -8.87
C ASN A 113 -14.60 1.85 -9.70
N ARG A 114 -13.41 2.04 -9.12
CA ARG A 114 -12.13 2.04 -9.87
C ARG A 114 -11.40 0.71 -9.87
N TYR A 115 -11.00 0.22 -8.69
CA TYR A 115 -10.10 -0.94 -8.60
C TYR A 115 -10.77 -2.19 -8.05
N THR A 116 -10.34 -3.36 -8.53
CA THR A 116 -10.67 -4.65 -7.91
C THR A 116 -9.87 -4.81 -6.61
N THR A 117 -10.47 -5.48 -5.62
CA THR A 117 -9.83 -5.77 -4.34
C THR A 117 -9.62 -7.29 -4.24
N PRO A 118 -8.38 -7.82 -4.37
CA PRO A 118 -8.12 -9.25 -4.22
C PRO A 118 -8.43 -9.76 -2.80
N LEU A 119 -8.73 -11.05 -2.64
CA LEU A 119 -9.23 -11.64 -1.39
C LEU A 119 -8.40 -11.27 -0.14
N LYS A 120 -7.06 -11.35 -0.20
CA LYS A 120 -6.19 -10.96 0.92
C LYS A 120 -6.35 -9.50 1.35
N TRP A 121 -6.57 -8.61 0.40
CA TRP A 121 -6.82 -7.20 0.68
C TRP A 121 -8.22 -6.98 1.25
N GLN A 122 -9.22 -7.76 0.82
CA GLN A 122 -10.57 -7.73 1.41
C GLN A 122 -10.51 -8.10 2.89
N LYS A 123 -9.83 -9.21 3.20
CA LYS A 123 -9.62 -9.70 4.57
C LYS A 123 -8.91 -8.67 5.44
N LEU A 124 -7.78 -8.12 4.96
CA LEU A 124 -7.04 -7.10 5.69
C LEU A 124 -7.89 -5.85 5.95
N ALA A 125 -8.63 -5.38 4.94
CA ALA A 125 -9.44 -4.19 5.10
C ALA A 125 -10.59 -4.40 6.09
N PHE A 126 -11.17 -5.61 6.15
CA PHE A 126 -12.16 -5.93 7.16
C PHE A 126 -11.55 -6.04 8.57
N ILE A 127 -10.35 -6.60 8.70
CA ILE A 127 -9.59 -6.59 9.96
C ILE A 127 -9.35 -5.14 10.43
N ARG A 128 -8.85 -4.26 9.54
CA ARG A 128 -8.66 -2.83 9.81
C ARG A 128 -9.97 -2.15 10.22
N TYR A 129 -11.05 -2.40 9.48
CA TYR A 129 -12.37 -1.85 9.75
C TYR A 129 -12.87 -2.20 11.15
N ASN A 130 -12.79 -3.48 11.54
CA ASN A 130 -13.27 -3.92 12.84
C ASN A 130 -12.44 -3.36 14.00
N ALA A 131 -11.12 -3.25 13.83
CA ALA A 131 -10.22 -2.77 14.86
C ALA A 131 -10.20 -1.23 14.99
N LEU A 132 -10.35 -0.48 13.90
CA LEU A 132 -10.25 0.98 13.88
C LEU A 132 -11.61 1.69 13.92
N LYS A 133 -12.70 1.01 13.57
CA LYS A 133 -14.05 1.61 13.46
C LYS A 133 -14.02 2.84 12.55
N GLU A 134 -14.48 3.99 13.02
CA GLU A 134 -14.50 5.25 12.26
C GLU A 134 -13.11 5.62 11.70
N GLU A 135 -12.04 5.30 12.44
CA GLU A 135 -10.66 5.59 12.03
C GLU A 135 -10.16 4.69 10.88
N SER A 136 -10.93 3.67 10.49
CA SER A 136 -10.55 2.75 9.40
C SER A 136 -10.45 3.40 8.02
N VAL A 137 -11.10 4.55 7.85
CA VAL A 137 -10.98 5.38 6.64
C VAL A 137 -9.76 6.30 6.68
N LYS A 138 -9.05 6.39 7.81
CA LYS A 138 -7.78 7.12 7.94
C LYS A 138 -6.58 6.21 7.68
N LEU A 139 -5.40 6.81 7.66
CA LEU A 139 -4.14 6.17 7.31
C LEU A 139 -3.07 6.26 8.43
N ASP A 140 -3.48 6.64 9.64
CA ASP A 140 -2.56 6.92 10.76
C ASP A 140 -1.78 5.67 11.21
N ASP A 141 -2.28 4.47 10.89
CA ASP A 141 -1.64 3.18 11.13
C ASP A 141 -0.64 2.77 10.04
N LEU A 142 -0.46 3.58 9.01
CA LEU A 142 0.32 3.25 7.81
C LEU A 142 1.59 4.10 7.71
N LYS A 143 2.69 3.41 7.42
CA LYS A 143 3.96 4.02 7.07
C LYS A 143 4.37 3.64 5.66
N ILE A 144 5.22 4.46 5.06
CA ILE A 144 5.73 4.26 3.70
C ILE A 144 7.23 4.48 3.62
N LYS A 145 7.87 3.74 2.73
CA LYS A 145 9.25 3.96 2.27
C LYS A 145 9.31 3.89 0.76
N PHE A 146 10.25 4.61 0.15
CA PHE A 146 10.45 4.60 -1.29
C PHE A 146 11.94 4.48 -1.65
N TYR A 147 12.22 3.74 -2.71
CA TYR A 147 13.54 3.56 -3.32
C TYR A 147 13.44 4.04 -4.77
N HIS A 148 14.11 5.14 -5.10
CA HIS A 148 14.04 5.75 -6.45
C HIS A 148 14.81 4.90 -7.46
N SER A 149 14.21 4.59 -8.61
CA SER A 149 14.88 3.78 -9.64
C SER A 149 16.20 4.40 -10.12
N SER A 150 16.28 5.73 -10.17
CA SER A 150 17.48 6.48 -10.56
C SER A 150 18.69 6.26 -9.65
N GLU A 151 18.46 5.87 -8.38
CA GLU A 151 19.51 5.57 -7.41
C GLU A 151 20.09 4.16 -7.59
N TYR A 152 19.43 3.32 -8.41
CA TYR A 152 19.74 1.90 -8.62
C TYR A 152 19.88 1.55 -10.11
N SER A 153 20.50 2.44 -10.90
CA SER A 153 20.63 2.32 -12.35
C SER A 153 21.38 1.08 -12.86
N MET A 154 22.00 0.30 -11.98
CA MET A 154 22.80 -0.89 -12.32
C MET A 154 22.00 -2.21 -12.30
N CYS A 155 20.73 -2.20 -11.89
CA CYS A 155 19.86 -3.38 -11.95
C CYS A 155 18.49 -3.04 -12.54
N SER A 156 17.80 -4.06 -13.05
CA SER A 156 16.42 -3.89 -13.50
C SER A 156 15.49 -3.60 -12.32
N ILE A 157 14.37 -2.92 -12.56
CA ILE A 157 13.37 -2.65 -11.51
C ILE A 157 12.78 -3.93 -10.92
N ASP A 158 12.73 -5.03 -11.68
CA ASP A 158 12.24 -6.33 -11.24
C ASP A 158 13.22 -6.99 -10.26
N GLU A 159 14.52 -6.94 -10.57
CA GLU A 159 15.57 -7.40 -9.66
C GLU A 159 15.59 -6.55 -8.38
N LEU A 160 15.43 -5.22 -8.52
CA LEU A 160 15.35 -4.31 -7.38
C LEU A 160 14.14 -4.63 -6.48
N GLU A 161 12.95 -4.83 -7.06
CA GLU A 161 11.74 -5.21 -6.35
C GLU A 161 11.95 -6.52 -5.57
N ASN A 162 12.51 -7.54 -6.21
CA ASN A 162 12.76 -8.83 -5.58
C ASN A 162 13.80 -8.74 -4.45
N ASN A 163 14.90 -8.02 -4.67
CA ASN A 163 15.94 -7.83 -3.65
C ASN A 163 15.39 -7.10 -2.41
N ILE A 164 14.59 -6.05 -2.63
CA ILE A 164 13.92 -5.33 -1.55
C ILE A 164 12.93 -6.24 -0.84
N TYR A 165 12.12 -7.00 -1.58
CA TYR A 165 11.16 -7.94 -1.00
C TYR A 165 11.85 -8.99 -0.11
N LEU A 166 12.87 -9.68 -0.60
CA LEU A 166 13.61 -10.70 0.17
C LEU A 166 14.24 -10.11 1.43
N LYS A 167 14.82 -8.90 1.31
CA LYS A 167 15.38 -8.18 2.43
C LYS A 167 14.35 -7.89 3.53
N TYR A 168 13.20 -7.32 3.19
CA TYR A 168 12.17 -7.00 4.19
C TYR A 168 11.45 -8.22 4.73
N LYS A 169 11.33 -9.29 3.93
CA LYS A 169 10.84 -10.58 4.43
C LYS A 169 11.75 -11.16 5.51
N ALA A 170 13.08 -11.03 5.35
CA ALA A 170 14.04 -11.45 6.36
C ALA A 170 14.05 -10.53 7.60
N LEU A 171 13.90 -9.22 7.40
CA LEU A 171 13.89 -8.22 8.48
C LEU A 171 12.61 -8.26 9.33
N LEU A 172 11.47 -8.59 8.71
CA LEU A 172 10.15 -8.57 9.33
C LEU A 172 9.51 -9.98 9.33
N PRO A 173 10.15 -11.00 9.94
CA PRO A 173 9.71 -12.39 9.83
C PRO A 173 8.35 -12.64 10.50
N LYS A 174 7.95 -11.76 11.43
CA LYS A 174 6.64 -11.81 12.11
C LYS A 174 5.54 -11.07 11.36
N TYR A 175 5.87 -10.33 10.31
CA TYR A 175 4.90 -9.55 9.55
C TYR A 175 4.35 -10.38 8.40
N ILE A 176 3.06 -10.21 8.15
CA ILE A 176 2.35 -10.78 7.01
C ILE A 176 2.78 -10.00 5.76
N SER A 177 3.44 -10.68 4.83
CA SER A 177 3.75 -10.14 3.52
C SER A 177 2.53 -10.21 2.61
N LEU A 178 2.00 -9.06 2.20
CA LEU A 178 0.91 -9.01 1.21
C LEU A 178 1.40 -9.29 -0.22
N ASN A 179 2.72 -9.45 -0.44
CA ASN A 179 3.26 -9.98 -1.69
C ASN A 179 2.99 -11.48 -1.82
N ASP A 180 2.89 -12.21 -0.72
CA ASP A 180 2.54 -13.63 -0.72
C ASP A 180 1.11 -13.82 -1.27
N PRO A 181 0.89 -14.63 -2.33
CA PRO A 181 -0.44 -14.88 -2.85
C PRO A 181 -1.38 -15.49 -1.80
N LYS A 182 -0.84 -16.31 -0.89
CA LYS A 182 -1.59 -17.00 0.16
C LYS A 182 -1.70 -16.20 1.47
N ALA A 183 -1.27 -14.94 1.48
CA ALA A 183 -1.37 -14.12 2.68
C ALA A 183 -2.82 -14.03 3.15
N LEU A 184 -3.03 -14.28 4.45
CA LEU A 184 -4.36 -14.27 5.07
C LEU A 184 -5.32 -15.35 4.51
N GLU A 185 -4.83 -16.30 3.70
CA GLU A 185 -5.56 -17.53 3.41
C GLU A 185 -5.45 -18.45 4.62
N SER A 186 -6.62 -18.75 5.20
CA SER A 186 -6.82 -19.66 6.32
C SER A 186 -7.60 -20.85 5.79
#